data_AF-A0A948JL85-F1
#
_entry.id   AF-A0A948JL85-F1
#
_cell.length_a   1.000
_cell.length_b   1.000
_cell.length_c   1.000
_cell.angle_alpha   90.00
_cell.angle_beta   90.00
_cell.angle_gamma   90.00
#
_symmetry.space_group_name_H-M   'P 1'
#
loop_
_entity.id
_entity.type
_entity.pdbx_description
1 polymer ?
#
loop_
_entity_poly.entity_id
_entity_poly.type
_entity_poly.pdbx_seq_one_letter_code
_entity_poly.pdbx_strand_id
1 'polypeptide(L)'
;MRTIIFFIALIYPVLSFANTADISVTKLSADAYILTSTYATNIGLLNTTKGVVLLDPMPGENQQDTLNALVNSIFAKPVSYILNTHTHSDHSGGNAYFIAAGAELIQSAESLAEIDMLTVKSHTANDAILNLGDENSLIVPGHGKPTDKQHLKLFRQNTLQWVATVETLSKQGLTVSEIKNNAEIQRILRTFSPENSADFIPPPAFERFIERTLTVIEKGV
;
A
#
# COMPACT_ATOMS: atom_id res chain seq x y z
N MET A 1 -52.92 -0.02 45.78
CA MET A 1 -51.68 0.76 45.50
C MET A 1 -51.47 0.76 43.99
N ARG A 2 -51.29 1.93 43.36
CA ARG A 2 -51.05 2.04 41.91
C ARG A 2 -49.54 1.93 41.65
N THR A 3 -49.11 0.89 40.95
CA THR A 3 -47.71 0.74 40.52
C THR A 3 -47.50 1.58 39.28
N ILE A 4 -46.61 2.57 39.35
CA ILE A 4 -46.17 3.37 38.21
C ILE A 4 -44.80 2.83 37.78
N ILE A 5 -44.70 2.35 36.54
CA ILE A 5 -43.45 1.88 35.93
C ILE A 5 -42.91 3.00 35.05
N PHE A 6 -41.71 3.49 35.36
CA PHE A 6 -40.98 4.41 34.50
C PHE A 6 -40.13 3.62 33.50
N PHE A 7 -40.39 3.79 32.20
CA PHE A 7 -39.47 3.40 31.14
C PHE A 7 -38.51 4.56 30.89
N ILE A 8 -37.25 4.43 31.29
CA ILE A 8 -36.17 5.32 30.84
C ILE A 8 -35.63 4.72 29.54
N ALA A 9 -35.97 5.35 28.41
CA ALA A 9 -35.33 5.07 27.15
C ALA A 9 -33.94 5.74 27.16
N LEU A 10 -32.89 4.96 27.43
CA LEU A 10 -31.51 5.39 27.23
C LEU A 10 -31.26 5.47 25.72
N ILE A 11 -31.39 6.68 25.18
CA ILE A 11 -30.99 6.98 23.80
C ILE A 11 -29.46 7.04 23.81
N TYR A 12 -28.80 5.93 23.46
CA TYR A 12 -27.40 6.01 23.07
C TYR A 12 -27.34 6.83 21.77
N PRO A 13 -26.57 7.92 21.71
CA PRO A 13 -26.30 8.54 20.42
C PRO A 13 -25.60 7.48 19.57
N VAL A 14 -26.28 7.01 18.53
CA VAL A 14 -25.61 6.31 17.44
C VAL A 14 -24.67 7.36 16.85
N LEU A 15 -23.37 7.24 17.12
CA LEU A 15 -22.38 7.98 16.34
C LEU A 15 -22.55 7.52 14.90
N SER A 16 -23.25 8.32 14.13
CA SER A 16 -23.22 8.22 12.69
C SER A 16 -21.82 8.64 12.28
N PHE A 17 -20.95 7.68 11.96
CA PHE A 17 -19.71 7.98 11.28
C PHE A 17 -20.09 8.68 9.97
N ALA A 18 -19.61 9.91 9.78
CA ALA A 18 -19.63 10.50 8.47
C ALA A 18 -18.74 9.60 7.60
N ASN A 19 -19.35 8.80 6.72
CA ASN A 19 -18.64 8.18 5.62
C ASN A 19 -18.13 9.33 4.76
N THR A 20 -16.87 9.67 4.91
CA THR A 20 -16.21 10.62 4.03
C THR A 20 -15.98 9.86 2.74
N ALA A 21 -16.70 10.24 1.68
CA ALA A 21 -16.94 9.46 0.48
C ALA A 21 -15.68 8.95 -0.27
N ASP A 22 -14.48 9.40 0.12
CA ASP A 22 -13.24 9.23 -0.62
C ASP A 22 -12.18 8.34 0.05
N ILE A 23 -12.41 7.89 1.29
CA ILE A 23 -11.49 6.99 2.01
C ILE A 23 -12.23 5.75 2.50
N SER A 24 -11.90 4.59 1.94
CA SER A 24 -12.42 3.30 2.40
C SER A 24 -11.63 2.79 3.60
N VAL A 25 -12.32 2.15 4.54
CA VAL A 25 -11.74 1.65 5.80
C VAL A 25 -11.91 0.14 5.88
N THR A 26 -10.80 -0.57 5.98
CA THR A 26 -10.78 -2.01 6.26
C THR A 26 -10.20 -2.25 7.64
N LYS A 27 -11.03 -2.71 8.58
CA LYS A 27 -10.58 -3.11 9.92
C LYS A 27 -9.93 -4.48 9.88
N LEU A 28 -8.69 -4.59 10.34
CA LEU A 28 -7.97 -5.86 10.46
C LEU A 28 -8.06 -6.40 11.89
N SER A 29 -7.88 -5.54 12.89
CA SER A 29 -7.97 -5.86 14.31
C SER A 29 -8.46 -4.66 15.12
N ALA A 30 -8.41 -4.74 16.45
CA ALA A 30 -8.65 -3.58 17.30
C ALA A 30 -7.57 -2.48 17.12
N ASP A 31 -6.36 -2.87 16.71
CA ASP A 31 -5.19 -2.01 16.66
C ASP A 31 -4.67 -1.76 15.24
N ALA A 32 -5.25 -2.39 14.21
CA ALA A 32 -4.75 -2.29 12.84
C ALA A 32 -5.88 -2.11 11.81
N TYR A 33 -5.68 -1.12 10.94
CA TYR A 33 -6.61 -0.73 9.88
C TYR A 33 -5.85 -0.42 8.58
N ILE A 34 -6.49 -0.70 7.46
CA ILE A 34 -6.06 -0.23 6.13
C ILE A 34 -7.04 0.85 5.71
N LEU A 35 -6.52 2.00 5.28
CA LEU A 35 -7.31 3.05 4.67
C LEU A 35 -6.91 3.15 3.21
N THR A 36 -7.85 3.11 2.28
CA THR A 36 -7.55 3.22 0.85
C THR A 36 -8.23 4.45 0.29
N SER A 37 -7.42 5.36 -0.26
CA SER A 37 -7.88 6.59 -0.90
C SER A 37 -8.32 6.34 -2.35
N THR A 38 -8.94 7.34 -2.96
CA THR A 38 -9.29 7.35 -4.39
C THR A 38 -8.11 7.13 -5.34
N TYR A 39 -6.87 7.41 -4.90
CA TYR A 39 -5.65 7.19 -5.69
C TYR A 39 -5.15 5.73 -5.66
N ALA A 40 -5.89 4.83 -5.02
CA ALA A 40 -5.53 3.44 -4.80
C ALA A 40 -4.28 3.20 -3.94
N THR A 41 -3.69 4.26 -3.37
CA THR A 41 -2.66 4.15 -2.33
C THR A 41 -3.27 3.63 -1.04
N ASN A 42 -2.65 2.60 -0.48
CA ASN A 42 -3.00 2.09 0.85
C ASN A 42 -2.22 2.84 1.93
N ILE A 43 -2.95 3.26 2.96
CA ILE A 43 -2.44 3.85 4.19
C ILE A 43 -2.58 2.81 5.29
N GLY A 44 -1.51 2.58 6.05
CA GLY A 44 -1.57 1.77 7.26
C GLY A 44 -1.91 2.63 8.47
N LEU A 45 -2.81 2.17 9.33
CA LEU A 45 -3.14 2.84 10.57
C LEU A 45 -3.00 1.84 11.73
N LEU A 46 -2.03 2.08 12.60
CA LEU A 46 -1.67 1.18 13.71
C LEU A 46 -1.75 1.90 15.05
N ASN A 47 -2.40 1.28 16.04
CA ASN A 47 -2.38 1.74 17.42
C ASN A 47 -1.31 0.96 18.19
N THR A 48 -0.33 1.67 18.74
CA THR A 48 0.75 1.09 19.55
C THR A 48 0.67 1.59 20.98
N THR A 49 1.43 0.98 21.88
CA THR A 49 1.60 1.44 23.26
C THR A 49 2.19 2.85 23.36
N LYS A 50 2.94 3.31 22.34
CA LYS A 50 3.52 4.66 22.30
C LYS A 50 2.65 5.70 21.61
N GLY A 51 1.69 5.28 20.79
CA GLY A 51 0.83 6.19 20.05
C GLY A 51 0.30 5.62 18.74
N VAL A 52 -0.45 6.45 18.03
CA VAL A 52 -1.00 6.09 16.73
C VAL A 52 0.06 6.32 15.65
N VAL A 53 0.27 5.31 14.81
CA VAL A 53 1.23 5.33 13.70
C VAL A 53 0.46 5.36 12.40
N LEU A 54 0.77 6.34 11.56
CA LEU A 54 0.22 6.49 10.23
C LEU A 54 1.29 6.14 9.19
N LEU A 55 1.06 5.08 8.44
CA LEU A 55 1.97 4.57 7.41
C LEU A 55 1.51 5.09 6.05
N ASP A 56 2.40 5.76 5.33
CA ASP A 56 2.16 6.31 3.99
C ASP A 56 0.91 7.20 3.90
N PRO A 57 0.88 8.36 4.58
CA PRO A 57 -0.24 9.28 4.43
C PRO A 57 -0.33 9.75 2.97
N MET A 58 -1.42 9.34 2.32
CA MET A 58 -1.89 9.66 0.95
C MET A 58 -1.43 11.00 0.37
N PRO A 59 -1.47 11.19 -0.97
CA PRO A 59 -1.10 12.45 -1.59
C PRO A 59 -1.75 13.64 -0.88
N GLY A 60 -0.91 14.63 -0.55
CA GLY A 60 -1.12 15.74 0.38
C GLY A 60 -2.26 16.71 0.07
N GLU A 61 -3.18 16.37 -0.84
CA GLU A 61 -4.16 17.31 -1.39
C GLU A 61 -5.56 17.03 -0.85
N ASN A 62 -6.18 18.05 -0.24
CA ASN A 62 -7.61 18.21 0.04
C ASN A 62 -8.30 17.13 0.89
N GLN A 63 -7.58 16.14 1.42
CA GLN A 63 -8.16 15.04 2.20
C GLN A 63 -7.55 14.90 3.60
N GLN A 64 -6.54 15.69 3.97
CA GLN A 64 -5.79 15.52 5.23
C GLN A 64 -6.65 15.78 6.47
N ASP A 65 -7.52 16.79 6.44
CA ASP A 65 -8.49 17.04 7.51
C ASP A 65 -9.45 15.86 7.68
N THR A 66 -9.93 15.32 6.55
CA THR A 66 -10.78 14.14 6.49
C THR A 66 -10.09 12.92 7.10
N LEU A 67 -8.85 12.65 6.68
CA LEU A 67 -8.05 11.55 7.20
C LEU A 67 -7.77 11.72 8.69
N ASN A 68 -7.40 12.91 9.14
CA ASN A 68 -7.15 13.20 10.55
C ASN A 68 -8.42 13.01 11.40
N ALA A 69 -9.57 13.51 10.94
CA ALA A 69 -10.85 13.28 11.60
C ALA A 69 -11.20 11.78 11.69
N LEU A 70 -10.96 11.05 10.61
CA LEU A 70 -11.17 9.60 10.55
C LEU A 70 -10.27 8.86 11.55
N VAL A 71 -8.96 9.14 11.57
CA VAL A 71 -8.02 8.54 12.54
C VAL A 71 -8.48 8.81 13.98
N ASN A 72 -8.82 10.07 14.29
CA ASN A 72 -9.32 10.45 15.61
C ASN A 72 -10.62 9.72 15.96
N SER A 73 -11.50 9.46 14.99
CA SER A 73 -12.74 8.70 15.24
C SER A 73 -12.50 7.21 15.54
N ILE A 74 -11.45 6.62 14.96
CA ILE A 74 -11.13 5.19 15.13
C ILE A 74 -10.46 4.93 16.49
N PHE A 75 -9.48 5.74 16.87
CA PHE A 75 -8.68 5.51 18.08
C PHE A 75 -8.92 6.49 19.23
N ALA A 76 -9.73 7.53 19.02
CA ALA A 76 -9.92 8.64 19.97
C ALA A 76 -8.60 9.31 20.41
N LYS A 77 -7.60 9.29 19.52
CA LYS A 77 -6.25 9.83 19.75
C LYS A 77 -5.69 10.41 18.45
N PRO A 78 -4.88 11.48 18.52
CA PRO A 78 -4.18 12.03 17.37
C PRO A 78 -3.07 11.09 16.87
N VAL A 79 -2.66 11.28 15.62
CA VAL A 79 -1.47 10.63 15.05
C VAL A 79 -0.23 11.07 15.84
N SER A 80 0.55 10.11 16.31
CA SER A 80 1.79 10.34 17.06
C SER A 80 3.01 10.20 16.16
N TYR A 81 2.99 9.22 15.25
CA TYR A 81 4.11 8.90 14.38
C TYR A 81 3.68 8.76 12.92
N ILE A 82 4.58 9.14 12.02
CA ILE A 82 4.47 8.90 10.59
C ILE A 82 5.61 7.98 10.18
N LEU A 83 5.28 6.92 9.43
CA LEU A 83 6.25 6.07 8.76
C LEU A 83 5.99 6.10 7.26
N ASN A 84 7.05 6.21 6.47
CA ASN A 84 6.94 6.07 5.02
C ASN A 84 7.66 4.82 4.53
N THR A 85 7.03 4.09 3.62
CA THR A 85 7.69 2.99 2.90
C THR A 85 8.74 3.53 1.93
N HIS A 86 8.50 4.69 1.32
CA HIS A 86 9.43 5.44 0.49
C HIS A 86 8.98 6.90 0.27
N THR A 87 9.78 7.69 -0.45
CA THR A 87 9.66 9.16 -0.52
C THR A 87 8.77 9.69 -1.65
N HIS A 88 8.06 8.84 -2.40
CA HIS A 88 7.19 9.35 -3.45
C HIS A 88 5.98 10.07 -2.86
N SER A 89 5.49 11.10 -3.56
CA SER A 89 4.47 12.03 -3.06
C SER A 89 3.13 11.37 -2.75
N ASP A 90 2.81 10.28 -3.42
CA ASP A 90 1.63 9.46 -3.14
C ASP A 90 1.71 8.74 -1.79
N HIS A 91 2.91 8.56 -1.24
CA HIS A 91 3.15 7.95 0.06
C HIS A 91 3.48 8.98 1.15
N SER A 92 4.18 10.06 0.81
CA SER A 92 4.68 11.05 1.78
C SER A 92 3.94 12.39 1.73
N GLY A 93 2.93 12.53 0.87
CA GLY A 93 2.28 13.80 0.58
C GLY A 93 1.60 14.42 1.81
N GLY A 94 1.00 13.61 2.68
CA GLY A 94 0.35 14.10 3.90
C GLY A 94 1.30 14.47 5.03
N ASN A 95 2.61 14.23 4.91
CA ASN A 95 3.55 14.39 6.03
C ASN A 95 3.51 15.77 6.67
N ALA A 96 3.58 16.84 5.87
CA ALA A 96 3.64 18.21 6.37
C ALA A 96 2.41 18.58 7.22
N TYR A 97 1.23 18.09 6.84
CA TYR A 97 0.00 18.30 7.60
C TYR A 97 0.08 17.64 8.98
N PHE A 98 0.43 16.35 9.03
CA PHE A 98 0.46 15.62 10.30
C PHE A 98 1.61 16.07 11.21
N ILE A 99 2.73 16.51 10.64
CA ILE A 99 3.82 17.16 11.39
C ILE A 99 3.34 18.46 12.02
N ALA A 100 2.62 19.31 11.26
CA ALA A 100 2.03 20.53 11.80
C ALA A 100 0.98 20.24 12.89
N ALA A 101 0.32 19.08 12.84
CA ALA A 101 -0.59 18.59 13.86
C ALA A 101 0.09 17.91 15.07
N GLY A 102 1.42 17.82 15.08
CA GLY A 102 2.21 17.33 16.22
C GLY A 102 2.74 15.89 16.11
N ALA A 103 2.59 15.24 14.95
CA ALA A 103 3.17 13.92 14.72
C ALA A 103 4.68 13.99 14.40
N GLU A 104 5.43 12.96 14.80
CA GLU A 104 6.85 12.81 14.48
C GLU A 104 7.03 11.92 13.24
N LEU A 105 7.74 12.41 12.22
CA LEU A 105 8.18 11.57 11.10
C LEU A 105 9.41 10.76 11.51
N ILE A 106 9.25 9.46 11.65
CA ILE A 106 10.31 8.53 12.03
C ILE A 106 10.84 7.76 10.82
N GLN A 107 12.13 7.43 10.83
CA GLN A 107 12.79 6.69 9.73
C GLN A 107 12.86 5.18 10.00
N SER A 108 12.59 4.75 11.23
CA SER A 108 12.58 3.35 11.64
C SER A 108 11.54 3.12 12.74
N ALA A 109 11.08 1.88 12.86
CA ALA A 109 10.12 1.45 13.87
C ALA A 109 10.81 0.88 15.13
N GLU A 110 12.13 1.02 15.32
CA GLU A 110 12.87 0.41 16.43
C GLU A 110 12.33 0.77 17.81
N SER A 111 11.72 1.96 17.93
CA SER A 111 11.12 2.41 19.18
C SER A 111 9.70 1.88 19.40
N LEU A 112 9.09 1.21 18.43
CA LEU A 112 7.70 0.73 18.42
C LEU A 112 7.70 -0.81 18.48
N ALA A 113 7.48 -1.38 19.66
CA ALA A 113 7.63 -2.81 19.90
C ALA A 113 6.67 -3.70 19.07
N GLU A 114 5.58 -3.11 18.58
CA GLU A 114 4.54 -3.77 17.80
C GLU A 114 4.82 -3.79 16.30
N ILE A 115 5.88 -3.11 15.83
CA ILE A 115 6.14 -2.91 14.40
C ILE A 115 7.59 -3.28 14.07
N ASP A 116 7.75 -4.32 13.24
CA ASP A 116 9.00 -4.60 12.56
C ASP A 116 9.03 -3.89 11.20
N MET A 117 10.06 -3.07 10.97
CA MET A 117 10.32 -2.45 9.67
C MET A 117 11.55 -3.09 9.03
N LEU A 118 11.35 -3.76 7.90
CA LEU A 118 12.39 -4.54 7.21
C LEU A 118 12.61 -4.00 5.80
N THR A 119 13.88 -3.89 5.40
CA THR A 119 14.25 -3.67 4.01
C THR A 119 14.72 -4.98 3.42
N VAL A 120 14.07 -5.43 2.36
CA VAL A 120 14.47 -6.63 1.61
C VAL A 120 14.78 -6.28 0.17
N LYS A 121 15.76 -6.98 -0.42
CA LYS A 121 15.88 -7.02 -1.88
C LYS A 121 14.75 -7.89 -2.42
N SER A 122 14.07 -7.43 -3.46
CA SER A 122 13.03 -8.16 -4.18
C SER A 122 13.43 -8.29 -5.65
N HIS A 123 12.95 -9.34 -6.33
CA HIS A 123 13.18 -9.55 -7.77
C HIS A 123 14.64 -9.80 -8.17
N THR A 124 15.45 -10.34 -7.26
CA THR A 124 16.86 -10.70 -7.48
C THR A 124 17.11 -12.17 -7.09
N ALA A 125 18.32 -12.67 -7.32
CA ALA A 125 18.73 -13.99 -6.83
C ALA A 125 18.68 -14.12 -5.30
N ASN A 126 18.77 -13.00 -4.56
CA ASN A 126 18.75 -12.96 -3.09
C ASN A 126 17.42 -12.41 -2.54
N ASP A 127 16.32 -12.66 -3.25
CA ASP A 127 15.00 -12.20 -2.85
C ASP A 127 14.49 -12.93 -1.59
N ALA A 128 14.25 -12.15 -0.52
CA ALA A 128 13.81 -12.65 0.77
C ALA A 128 12.35 -12.28 1.11
N ILE A 129 11.61 -11.62 0.21
CA ILE A 129 10.24 -11.16 0.50
C ILE A 129 9.31 -12.32 0.85
N LEU A 130 9.54 -13.49 0.23
CA LEU A 130 8.75 -14.69 0.49
C LEU A 130 9.02 -15.31 1.86
N ASN A 131 10.12 -14.94 2.54
CA ASN A 131 10.44 -15.43 3.88
C ASN A 131 9.73 -14.64 4.99
N LEU A 132 9.12 -13.49 4.67
CA LEU A 132 8.42 -12.66 5.65
C LEU A 132 6.99 -13.14 5.89
N GLY A 133 6.58 -13.28 7.14
CA GLY A 133 5.26 -13.82 7.48
C GLY A 133 5.11 -15.29 7.10
N ASP A 134 3.86 -15.75 7.05
CA ASP A 134 3.45 -17.12 6.74
C ASP A 134 2.44 -17.18 5.58
N GLU A 135 1.89 -18.36 5.30
CA GLU A 135 0.89 -18.55 4.24
C GLU A 135 -0.45 -17.85 4.51
N ASN A 136 -0.74 -17.51 5.76
CA ASN A 136 -1.98 -16.83 6.17
C ASN A 136 -1.80 -15.30 6.27
N SER A 137 -0.61 -14.80 5.98
CA SER A 137 -0.30 -13.38 6.10
C SER A 137 -1.03 -12.56 5.05
N LEU A 138 -1.63 -11.45 5.50
CA LEU A 138 -2.18 -10.42 4.63
C LEU A 138 -1.04 -9.59 4.05
N ILE A 139 -1.04 -9.42 2.74
CA ILE A 139 -0.09 -8.58 2.00
C ILE A 139 -0.81 -7.33 1.54
N VAL A 140 -0.38 -6.17 2.01
CA VAL A 140 -0.93 -4.87 1.60
C VAL A 140 0.05 -4.20 0.65
N PRO A 141 -0.21 -4.17 -0.67
CA PRO A 141 0.67 -3.48 -1.60
C PRO A 141 0.56 -1.96 -1.39
N GLY A 142 1.57 -1.20 -1.83
CA GLY A 142 1.48 0.27 -1.82
C GLY A 142 0.29 0.78 -2.62
N HIS A 143 -0.02 0.11 -3.74
CA HIS A 143 -1.16 0.38 -4.60
C HIS A 143 -1.95 -0.89 -4.91
N GLY A 144 -3.28 -0.76 -4.92
CA GLY A 144 -4.19 -1.85 -5.26
C GLY A 144 -4.79 -2.56 -4.06
N LYS A 145 -5.45 -3.70 -4.30
CA LYS A 145 -6.21 -4.40 -3.26
C LYS A 145 -5.26 -5.20 -2.35
N PRO A 146 -5.51 -5.23 -1.03
CA PRO A 146 -4.87 -6.20 -0.14
C PRO A 146 -5.03 -7.63 -0.68
N THR A 147 -4.01 -8.44 -0.50
CA THR A 147 -3.86 -9.76 -1.12
C THR A 147 -3.17 -10.75 -0.17
N ASP A 148 -2.83 -11.94 -0.66
CA ASP A 148 -2.26 -13.02 0.14
C ASP A 148 -0.86 -13.44 -0.34
N LYS A 149 -0.28 -14.40 0.38
CA LYS A 149 1.03 -14.96 0.08
C LYS A 149 1.09 -15.67 -1.29
N GLN A 150 -0.01 -16.26 -1.73
CA GLN A 150 -0.08 -16.96 -3.02
C GLN A 150 0.02 -15.96 -4.19
N HIS A 151 -0.69 -14.84 -4.10
CA HIS A 151 -0.62 -13.78 -5.10
C HIS A 151 0.76 -13.12 -5.11
N LEU A 152 1.40 -12.93 -3.95
CA LEU A 152 2.78 -12.43 -3.91
C LEU A 152 3.76 -13.39 -4.62
N LYS A 153 3.61 -14.70 -4.45
CA LYS A 153 4.40 -15.72 -5.17
C LYS A 153 4.17 -15.63 -6.68
N LEU A 154 2.92 -15.51 -7.11
CA LEU A 154 2.57 -15.38 -8.53
C LEU A 154 3.14 -14.08 -9.12
N PHE A 155 2.98 -12.95 -8.44
CA PHE A 155 3.54 -11.67 -8.85
C PHE A 155 5.06 -11.78 -9.06
N ARG A 156 5.77 -12.38 -8.09
CA ARG A 156 7.22 -12.61 -8.21
C ARG A 156 7.58 -13.50 -9.40
N GLN A 157 6.85 -14.59 -9.63
CA GLN A 157 7.08 -15.47 -10.79
C GLN A 157 6.89 -14.72 -12.10
N ASN A 158 5.84 -13.91 -12.22
CA ASN A 158 5.57 -13.08 -13.38
C ASN A 158 6.70 -12.05 -13.60
N THR A 159 7.23 -11.44 -12.53
CA THR A 159 8.39 -10.53 -12.61
C THR A 159 9.65 -11.24 -13.09
N LEU A 160 9.95 -12.44 -12.57
CA LEU A 160 11.12 -13.20 -13.02
C LEU A 160 11.01 -13.60 -14.49
N GLN A 161 9.82 -14.03 -14.92
CA GLN A 161 9.56 -14.33 -16.32
C GLN A 161 9.74 -13.09 -17.19
N TRP A 162 9.16 -11.95 -16.78
CA TRP A 162 9.32 -10.67 -17.47
C TRP A 162 10.79 -10.29 -17.67
N VAL A 163 11.58 -10.28 -16.58
CA VAL A 163 13.00 -9.92 -16.62
C VAL A 163 13.77 -10.84 -17.57
N ALA A 164 13.58 -12.16 -17.44
CA ALA A 164 14.26 -13.14 -18.28
C ALA A 164 13.90 -13.00 -19.77
N THR A 165 12.64 -12.72 -20.08
CA THR A 165 12.19 -12.50 -21.47
C THR A 165 12.75 -11.20 -22.04
N VAL A 166 12.69 -10.09 -21.29
CA VAL A 166 13.27 -8.80 -21.72
C VAL A 166 14.76 -8.94 -21.94
N GLU A 167 15.48 -9.59 -21.03
CA GLU A 167 16.92 -9.85 -21.15
C GLU A 167 17.25 -10.65 -22.41
N THR A 168 16.50 -11.74 -22.67
CA THR A 168 16.70 -12.59 -23.84
C THR A 168 16.51 -11.82 -25.14
N LEU A 169 15.44 -11.03 -25.24
CA LEU A 169 15.14 -10.23 -26.44
C LEU A 169 16.18 -9.10 -26.64
N SER A 170 16.63 -8.48 -25.55
CA SER A 170 17.71 -7.48 -25.60
C SER A 170 19.02 -8.09 -26.10
N LYS A 171 19.39 -9.29 -25.62
CA LYS A 171 20.57 -10.04 -26.10
C LYS A 171 20.47 -10.44 -27.57
N GLN A 172 19.27 -10.54 -28.13
CA GLN A 172 19.02 -10.74 -29.57
C GLN A 172 19.12 -9.45 -30.38
N GLY A 173 19.35 -8.30 -29.74
CA GLY A 173 19.52 -7.00 -30.39
C GLY A 173 18.22 -6.23 -30.63
N LEU A 174 17.09 -6.65 -30.05
CA LEU A 174 15.81 -5.94 -30.21
C LEU A 174 15.82 -4.60 -29.46
N THR A 175 15.24 -3.59 -30.10
CA THR A 175 14.97 -2.28 -29.51
C THR A 175 13.82 -2.33 -28.50
N VAL A 176 13.71 -1.34 -27.62
CA VAL A 176 12.59 -1.20 -26.66
C VAL A 176 11.23 -1.26 -27.37
N SER A 177 11.11 -0.64 -28.54
CA SER A 177 9.87 -0.65 -29.33
C SER A 177 9.54 -2.05 -29.85
N GLU A 178 10.53 -2.81 -30.32
CA GLU A 178 10.35 -4.20 -30.76
C GLU A 178 10.00 -5.13 -29.59
N ILE A 179 10.67 -4.97 -28.44
CA ILE A 179 10.36 -5.71 -27.20
C ILE A 179 8.92 -5.40 -26.76
N LYS A 180 8.50 -4.14 -26.75
CA LYS A 180 7.13 -3.73 -26.41
C LYS A 180 6.09 -4.42 -27.28
N ASN A 181 6.34 -4.55 -28.58
CA ASN A 181 5.41 -5.16 -29.53
C ASN A 181 5.52 -6.69 -29.61
N ASN A 182 6.44 -7.31 -28.85
CA ASN A 182 6.60 -8.75 -28.82
C ASN A 182 5.39 -9.44 -28.17
N ALA A 183 4.86 -10.49 -28.82
CA ALA A 183 3.65 -11.17 -28.37
C ALA A 183 3.78 -11.80 -26.97
N GLU A 184 4.95 -12.31 -26.62
CA GLU A 184 5.22 -12.90 -25.31
C GLU A 184 5.30 -11.83 -24.22
N ILE A 185 5.96 -10.70 -24.50
CA ILE A 185 6.01 -9.55 -23.58
C ILE A 185 4.59 -9.04 -23.29
N GLN A 186 3.76 -8.89 -24.33
CA GLN A 186 2.36 -8.50 -24.19
C GLN A 186 1.56 -9.52 -23.38
N ARG A 187 1.85 -10.82 -23.52
CA ARG A 187 1.21 -11.90 -22.75
C ARG A 187 1.61 -11.83 -21.27
N ILE A 188 2.89 -11.67 -20.98
CA ILE A 188 3.39 -11.56 -19.60
C ILE A 188 2.86 -10.27 -18.95
N LEU A 189 2.81 -9.15 -19.67
CA LEU A 189 2.31 -7.88 -19.13
C LEU A 189 0.90 -8.02 -18.56
N ARG A 190 0.01 -8.73 -19.26
CA ARG A 190 -1.37 -8.97 -18.82
C ARG A 190 -1.46 -9.70 -17.48
N THR A 191 -0.45 -10.50 -17.13
CA THR A 191 -0.42 -11.24 -15.85
C THR A 191 -0.21 -10.34 -14.62
N PHE A 192 0.19 -9.07 -14.81
CA PHE A 192 0.26 -8.08 -13.74
C PHE A 192 -1.06 -7.33 -13.52
N SER A 193 -2.02 -7.45 -14.45
CA SER A 193 -3.33 -6.86 -14.32
C SER A 193 -4.28 -7.79 -13.57
N PRO A 194 -5.01 -7.30 -12.55
CA PRO A 194 -6.08 -8.07 -11.90
C PRO A 194 -7.15 -8.54 -12.91
N GLU A 195 -7.48 -7.70 -13.89
CA GLU A 195 -8.46 -7.99 -14.95
C GLU A 195 -7.86 -8.71 -16.17
N ASN A 196 -6.59 -9.14 -16.09
CA ASN A 196 -5.84 -9.73 -17.21
C ASN A 196 -5.85 -8.86 -18.50
N SER A 197 -5.96 -7.53 -18.35
CA SER A 197 -5.93 -6.56 -19.44
C SER A 197 -4.52 -6.00 -19.63
N ALA A 198 -4.20 -5.53 -20.83
CA ALA A 198 -2.97 -4.76 -21.07
C ALA A 198 -3.21 -3.24 -20.92
N ASP A 199 -4.47 -2.82 -20.81
CA ASP A 199 -4.86 -1.40 -20.86
C ASP A 199 -4.67 -0.68 -19.52
N PHE A 200 -4.22 -1.40 -18.48
CA PHE A 200 -3.94 -0.80 -17.16
C PHE A 200 -2.67 0.07 -17.16
N ILE A 201 -1.79 -0.10 -18.16
CA ILE A 201 -0.55 0.68 -18.27
C ILE A 201 -0.58 1.55 -19.53
N PRO A 202 -0.48 2.88 -19.40
CA PRO A 202 -0.36 3.76 -20.56
C PRO A 202 0.87 3.42 -21.40
N PRO A 203 0.84 3.57 -22.74
CA PRO A 203 1.97 3.19 -23.60
C PRO A 203 3.34 3.77 -23.18
N PRO A 204 3.45 5.06 -22.77
CA PRO A 204 4.72 5.61 -22.28
C PRO A 204 5.21 4.96 -20.98
N ALA A 205 4.30 4.51 -20.12
CA ALA A 205 4.67 3.82 -18.89
C ALA A 205 5.17 2.40 -19.15
N PHE A 206 4.62 1.73 -20.17
CA PHE A 206 5.10 0.42 -20.62
C PHE A 206 6.52 0.51 -21.20
N GLU A 207 6.79 1.48 -22.07
CA GLU A 207 8.16 1.72 -22.56
C GLU A 207 9.14 1.94 -21.41
N ARG A 208 8.80 2.82 -20.46
CA ARG A 208 9.61 3.05 -19.26
C ARG A 208 9.78 1.80 -18.41
N PHE A 209 8.80 0.89 -18.38
CA PHE A 209 8.92 -0.35 -17.63
C PHE A 209 9.98 -1.27 -18.26
N ILE A 210 10.02 -1.37 -19.59
CA ILE A 210 11.07 -2.09 -20.31
C ILE A 210 12.44 -1.42 -20.08
N GLU A 211 12.54 -0.10 -20.26
CA GLU A 211 13.79 0.65 -20.07
C GLU A 211 14.36 0.46 -18.65
N ARG A 212 13.51 0.54 -17.63
CA ARG A 212 13.90 0.29 -16.23
C ARG A 212 14.36 -1.15 -16.03
N THR A 213 13.69 -2.11 -16.67
CA THR A 213 14.09 -3.52 -16.60
C THR A 213 15.49 -3.72 -17.18
N LEU A 214 15.78 -3.14 -18.35
CA LEU A 214 17.11 -3.17 -18.97
C LEU A 214 18.16 -2.51 -18.08
N THR A 215 17.84 -1.37 -17.47
CA THR A 215 18.73 -0.70 -16.52
C THR A 215 19.08 -1.57 -15.32
N VAL A 216 18.13 -2.35 -14.80
CA VAL A 216 18.36 -3.29 -13.69
C VAL A 216 19.25 -4.44 -14.13
N ILE A 217 18.98 -5.03 -15.30
CA ILE A 217 19.79 -6.11 -15.89
C ILE A 217 21.25 -5.65 -16.08
N GLU A 218 21.46 -4.48 -16.67
CA GLU A 218 22.80 -3.91 -16.92
C GLU A 218 23.60 -3.68 -15.64
N LYS A 219 22.92 -3.28 -14.56
CA LYS A 219 23.55 -3.05 -13.25
C LYS A 219 23.83 -4.35 -12.48
N GLY A 220 23.26 -5.49 -12.91
CA GLY A 220 23.40 -6.78 -12.24
C GLY A 220 22.86 -6.78 -10.80
N VAL A 221 21.83 -5.97 -10.52
CA VAL A 221 21.25 -5.79 -9.18
C VAL A 221 20.11 -6.76 -8.96
#